data_AF-A0A9D0KY86-F1
#
_entry.id   AF-A0A9D0KY86-F1
#
_cell.length_a   1.000
_cell.length_b   1.000
_cell.length_c   1.000
_cell.angle_alpha   90.00
_cell.angle_beta   90.00
_cell.angle_gamma   90.00
#
_symmetry.space_group_name_H-M   'P 1'
#
loop_
_entity.id
_entity.type
_entity.pdbx_description
1 polymer ?
#
loop_
_entity_poly.entity_id
_entity_poly.type
_entity_poly.pdbx_seq_one_letter_code
_entity_poly.pdbx_strand_id
1 'polypeptide(L)'
;MRIGVFKFASCDGCQIVFFDISDKLLDLGFQIDYFIEAQSTNRFDEFDISFVEGSISTPEQENLIKKIREKSKKLITIGACADSGGIQSIRNFMDFKEVLSSVYPNPDYIKSLEKSKPISDYVNVDLEIRGCPINPHQLYEVVVSLHLGKTPYLPEYPLCLECKRKGNPCVLVLGKPCLGSVIKAGCGALCPSFNAGCYGCFGPVEKPNLNSLGEIFRERGFGDLFEKILTSFNGYNRVYRERYEKG
;
A
#
# COMPACT_ATOMS: atom_id res chain seq x y z
N MET A 1 6.29 10.53 -22.42
CA MET A 1 5.29 9.84 -21.57
C MET A 1 4.86 10.83 -20.51
N ARG A 2 3.57 11.20 -20.49
CA ARG A 2 3.01 12.20 -19.55
C ARG A 2 2.59 11.51 -18.26
N ILE A 3 3.07 11.99 -17.12
CA ILE A 3 2.87 11.33 -15.83
C ILE A 3 2.16 12.25 -14.85
N GLY A 4 1.18 11.69 -14.14
CA GLY A 4 0.58 12.31 -12.98
C GLY A 4 0.90 11.53 -11.71
N VAL A 5 1.21 12.23 -10.62
CA VAL A 5 1.38 11.67 -9.28
C VAL A 5 0.36 12.35 -8.36
N PHE A 6 -0.56 11.57 -7.81
CA PHE A 6 -1.72 12.07 -7.06
C PHE A 6 -1.70 11.56 -5.63
N LYS A 7 -2.13 12.41 -4.72
CA LYS A 7 -2.19 12.16 -3.28
C LYS A 7 -3.64 12.18 -2.78
N PHE A 8 -3.99 11.18 -1.98
CA PHE A 8 -5.18 11.13 -1.13
C PHE A 8 -4.80 11.00 0.35
N ALA A 9 -5.63 10.36 1.18
CA ALA A 9 -5.33 10.20 2.61
C ALA A 9 -4.10 9.28 2.80
N SER A 10 -2.96 9.87 3.15
CA SER A 10 -1.65 9.23 3.18
C SER A 10 -0.66 10.05 4.03
N CYS A 11 0.59 9.58 4.12
CA CYS A 11 1.67 10.23 4.85
C CYS A 11 2.79 10.77 3.95
N ASP A 12 2.59 10.84 2.63
CA ASP A 12 3.58 11.23 1.61
C ASP A 12 4.78 10.27 1.44
N GLY A 13 4.81 9.20 2.23
CA GLY A 13 5.95 8.28 2.24
C GLY A 13 6.20 7.62 0.89
N CYS A 14 5.17 7.33 0.08
CA CYS A 14 5.39 6.68 -1.22
C CYS A 14 5.82 7.68 -2.29
N GLN A 15 5.33 8.92 -2.24
CA GLN A 15 5.76 10.01 -3.11
C GLN A 15 7.22 10.39 -2.87
N ILE A 16 7.72 10.32 -1.63
CA ILE A 16 9.13 10.60 -1.33
C ILE A 16 10.08 9.68 -2.12
N VAL A 17 9.66 8.44 -2.39
CA VAL A 17 10.44 7.45 -3.14
C VAL A 17 10.74 7.89 -4.58
N PHE A 18 9.95 8.79 -5.17
CA PHE A 18 10.27 9.36 -6.49
C PHE A 18 11.55 10.20 -6.45
N PHE A 19 11.84 10.88 -5.34
CA PHE A 19 13.06 11.67 -5.20
C PHE A 19 14.29 10.77 -5.05
N ASP A 20 14.17 9.61 -4.38
CA ASP A 20 15.25 8.63 -4.21
C ASP A 20 15.76 8.06 -5.54
N ILE A 21 14.91 8.07 -6.59
CA ILE A 21 15.25 7.57 -7.92
C ILE A 21 15.29 8.68 -8.97
N SER A 22 15.24 9.95 -8.57
CA SER A 22 15.08 11.10 -9.46
C SER A 22 16.15 11.15 -10.56
N ASP A 23 17.43 10.97 -10.21
CA ASP A 23 18.54 10.93 -11.18
C ASP A 23 18.31 9.89 -12.28
N LYS A 24 17.82 8.70 -11.89
CA LYS A 24 17.55 7.60 -12.83
C LYS A 24 16.30 7.85 -13.69
N LEU A 25 15.35 8.65 -13.19
CA LEU A 25 14.15 9.03 -13.95
C LEU A 25 14.46 10.10 -15.00
N LEU A 26 15.39 11.02 -14.69
CA LEU A 26 15.83 12.06 -15.62
C LEU A 26 16.44 11.45 -16.90
N ASP A 27 17.25 10.41 -16.76
CA ASP A 27 17.87 9.69 -17.89
C ASP A 27 16.85 9.07 -18.86
N LEU A 28 15.62 8.83 -18.41
CA LEU A 28 14.55 8.21 -19.20
C LEU A 28 13.67 9.23 -19.94
N GLY A 29 13.95 10.54 -19.82
CA GLY A 29 13.15 11.59 -20.46
C GLY A 29 11.71 11.66 -19.91
N PHE A 30 11.53 11.38 -18.62
CA PHE A 30 10.24 11.39 -17.95
C PHE A 30 9.69 12.82 -17.83
N GLN A 31 8.46 13.05 -18.30
CA GLN A 31 7.77 14.33 -18.14
C GLN A 31 6.64 14.19 -17.12
N ILE A 32 6.79 14.86 -15.98
CA ILE A 32 5.80 14.89 -14.91
C ILE A 32 4.93 16.12 -15.08
N ASP A 33 3.67 15.93 -15.47
CA ASP A 33 2.72 17.01 -15.75
C ASP A 33 1.93 17.42 -14.49
N TYR A 34 1.79 16.51 -13.54
CA TYR A 34 1.09 16.77 -12.28
C TYR A 34 1.83 16.08 -11.13
N PHE A 35 2.38 16.84 -10.20
CA PHE A 35 2.96 16.37 -8.94
C PHE A 35 3.10 17.55 -7.98
N ILE A 36 2.08 17.78 -7.15
CA ILE A 36 2.00 18.96 -6.27
C ILE A 36 3.24 19.11 -5.38
N GLU A 37 3.79 18.00 -4.90
CA GLU A 37 4.92 17.98 -3.98
C GLU A 37 6.26 18.29 -4.67
N ALA A 38 6.35 18.17 -6.00
CA ALA A 38 7.58 18.37 -6.76
C ALA A 38 7.58 19.61 -7.66
N GLN A 39 6.43 20.22 -7.94
CA GLN A 39 6.33 21.37 -8.85
C GLN A 39 5.20 22.35 -8.50
N SER A 40 5.44 23.64 -8.74
CA SER A 40 4.45 24.71 -8.50
C SER A 40 3.39 24.83 -9.59
N THR A 41 3.73 24.46 -10.84
CA THR A 41 2.79 24.50 -11.98
C THR A 41 2.35 23.09 -12.28
N ASN A 42 1.04 22.82 -12.21
CA ASN A 42 0.49 21.49 -12.43
C ASN A 42 -0.56 21.53 -13.54
N ARG A 43 -0.44 20.60 -14.49
CA ARG A 43 -1.38 20.45 -15.60
C ARG A 43 -2.24 19.20 -15.39
N PHE A 44 -3.52 19.40 -15.11
CA PHE A 44 -4.49 18.32 -14.97
C PHE A 44 -5.14 17.99 -16.32
N ASP A 45 -4.53 17.08 -17.08
CA ASP A 45 -4.94 16.72 -18.44
C ASP A 45 -4.84 15.19 -18.64
N GLU A 46 -4.76 14.68 -19.86
CA GLU A 46 -4.54 13.25 -20.09
C GLU A 46 -3.13 12.79 -19.70
N PHE A 47 -3.06 11.64 -19.01
CA PHE A 47 -1.84 11.00 -18.52
C PHE A 47 -1.66 9.63 -19.16
N ASP A 48 -0.43 9.32 -19.57
CA ASP A 48 -0.06 7.96 -19.97
C ASP A 48 -0.01 7.04 -18.75
N ILE A 49 0.51 7.55 -17.62
CA ILE A 49 0.57 6.85 -16.34
C ILE A 49 0.18 7.82 -15.22
N SER A 50 -0.75 7.39 -14.37
CA SER A 50 -1.10 8.07 -13.13
C SER A 50 -0.73 7.20 -11.95
N PHE A 51 0.20 7.66 -11.13
CA PHE A 51 0.52 7.06 -9.83
C PHE A 51 -0.39 7.67 -8.77
N VAL A 52 -1.01 6.82 -7.95
CA VAL A 52 -1.97 7.24 -6.93
C VAL A 52 -1.55 6.71 -5.56
N GLU A 53 -1.22 7.61 -4.65
CA GLU A 53 -0.98 7.32 -3.23
C GLU A 53 -2.22 7.63 -2.40
N GLY A 54 -2.45 6.81 -1.37
CA GLY A 54 -3.43 7.10 -0.33
C GLY A 54 -4.79 6.45 -0.54
N SER A 55 -5.51 6.29 0.56
CA SER A 55 -6.87 5.78 0.59
C SER A 55 -7.89 6.91 0.38
N ILE A 56 -9.11 6.55 -0.02
CA ILE A 56 -10.21 7.51 -0.12
C ILE A 56 -10.92 7.62 1.23
N SER A 57 -10.98 8.84 1.77
CA SER A 57 -11.59 9.15 3.06
C SER A 57 -12.63 10.27 3.02
N THR A 58 -12.79 11.00 1.90
CA THR A 58 -13.81 12.05 1.75
C THR A 58 -14.60 11.94 0.44
N PRO A 59 -15.83 12.49 0.36
CA PRO A 59 -16.61 12.51 -0.88
C PRO A 59 -15.92 13.24 -2.04
N GLU A 60 -15.16 14.30 -1.75
CA GLU A 60 -14.42 15.05 -2.76
C GLU A 60 -13.31 14.19 -3.39
N GLN A 61 -12.61 13.41 -2.56
CA GLN A 61 -11.59 12.47 -3.02
C GLN A 61 -12.18 11.36 -3.89
N GLU A 62 -13.35 10.83 -3.54
CA GLU A 62 -14.08 9.85 -4.36
C GLU A 62 -14.40 10.40 -5.76
N ASN A 63 -14.84 11.65 -5.85
CA ASN A 63 -15.11 12.28 -7.14
C ASN A 63 -13.82 12.53 -7.93
N LEU A 64 -12.73 12.91 -7.25
CA LEU A 64 -11.44 13.18 -7.89
C LEU A 64 -10.80 11.92 -8.47
N ILE A 65 -10.83 10.78 -7.77
CA ILE A 65 -10.24 9.54 -8.29
C ILE A 65 -10.94 9.03 -9.56
N LYS A 66 -12.26 9.22 -9.68
CA LYS A 66 -13.01 8.91 -10.91
C LYS A 66 -12.52 9.77 -12.08
N LYS A 67 -12.35 11.07 -11.87
CA LYS A 67 -11.78 12.00 -12.88
C LYS A 67 -10.34 11.65 -13.26
N ILE A 68 -9.51 11.27 -12.29
CA ILE A 68 -8.13 10.83 -12.56
C ILE A 68 -8.17 9.58 -13.44
N ARG A 69 -8.99 8.57 -13.10
CA ARG A 69 -9.13 7.35 -13.90
C ARG A 69 -9.55 7.63 -15.33
N GLU A 70 -10.52 8.52 -15.55
CA GLU A 70 -10.99 8.92 -16.89
C GLU A 70 -9.87 9.52 -17.75
N LYS A 71 -8.94 10.26 -17.12
CA LYS A 71 -7.79 10.87 -17.79
C LYS A 71 -6.55 9.98 -17.87
N SER A 72 -6.60 8.77 -17.32
CA SER A 72 -5.44 7.88 -17.20
C SER A 72 -5.52 6.69 -18.15
N LYS A 73 -4.54 6.56 -19.05
CA LYS A 73 -4.36 5.33 -19.83
C LYS A 73 -4.02 4.16 -18.90
N LYS A 74 -3.06 4.36 -17.99
CA LYS A 74 -2.77 3.45 -16.88
C LYS A 74 -2.87 4.15 -15.54
N LEU A 75 -3.60 3.57 -14.60
CA LEU A 75 -3.66 4.00 -13.20
C LEU A 75 -2.98 2.95 -12.33
N ILE A 76 -1.93 3.38 -11.64
CA ILE A 76 -1.07 2.54 -10.82
C ILE A 76 -1.19 3.04 -9.38
N THR A 77 -1.56 2.17 -8.45
CA THR A 77 -1.56 2.52 -7.04
C THR A 77 -0.18 2.32 -6.45
N ILE A 78 0.19 3.21 -5.53
CA ILE A 78 1.44 3.12 -4.78
C ILE A 78 1.14 3.10 -3.28
N GLY A 79 1.57 2.02 -2.65
CA GLY A 79 1.57 1.83 -1.22
C GLY A 79 0.30 1.23 -0.62
N ALA A 80 0.45 0.70 0.59
CA ALA A 80 -0.59 -0.01 1.33
C ALA A 80 -1.86 0.84 1.57
N CYS A 81 -1.73 2.17 1.64
CA CYS A 81 -2.87 3.06 1.77
C CYS A 81 -3.78 2.97 0.53
N ALA A 82 -3.22 3.06 -0.67
CA ALA A 82 -3.98 2.98 -1.91
C ALA A 82 -4.49 1.56 -2.20
N ASP A 83 -3.73 0.54 -1.81
CA ASP A 83 -4.01 -0.87 -2.15
C ASP A 83 -4.98 -1.55 -1.17
N SER A 84 -4.89 -1.24 0.12
CA SER A 84 -5.65 -1.93 1.18
C SER A 84 -6.29 -1.00 2.20
N GLY A 85 -6.28 0.31 1.97
CA GLY A 85 -6.76 1.32 2.90
C GLY A 85 -5.75 1.69 3.99
N GLY A 86 -4.60 1.00 4.05
CA GLY A 86 -3.48 1.30 4.95
C GLY A 86 -3.84 1.34 6.44
N ILE A 87 -3.04 2.09 7.20
CA ILE A 87 -3.28 2.36 8.63
C ILE A 87 -4.62 3.07 8.83
N GLN A 88 -5.04 3.90 7.88
CA GLN A 88 -6.30 4.65 7.93
C GLN A 88 -7.51 3.73 7.99
N SER A 89 -7.41 2.51 7.44
CA SER A 89 -8.50 1.53 7.45
C SER A 89 -8.79 0.93 8.82
N ILE A 90 -7.93 1.12 9.82
CA ILE A 90 -8.18 0.67 11.20
C ILE A 90 -9.49 1.26 11.73
N ARG A 91 -9.81 2.51 11.38
CA ARG A 91 -11.07 3.16 11.78
C ARG A 91 -12.32 2.42 11.27
N ASN A 92 -12.21 1.59 10.24
CA ASN A 92 -13.34 0.86 9.67
C ASN A 92 -13.88 -0.22 10.62
N PHE A 93 -13.13 -0.57 11.66
CA PHE A 93 -13.50 -1.52 12.71
C PHE A 93 -13.92 -0.82 14.02
N MET A 94 -14.10 0.50 13.99
CA MET A 94 -14.45 1.34 15.14
C MET A 94 -15.77 2.05 14.87
N ASP A 95 -16.38 2.61 15.91
CA ASP A 95 -17.49 3.54 15.73
C ASP A 95 -16.97 4.85 15.13
N PHE A 96 -17.43 5.18 13.93
CA PHE A 96 -16.95 6.35 13.21
C PHE A 96 -17.28 7.67 13.90
N LYS A 97 -18.41 7.78 14.60
CA LYS A 97 -18.79 9.01 15.31
C LYS A 97 -17.88 9.24 16.50
N GLU A 98 -17.55 8.18 17.24
CA GLU A 98 -16.57 8.24 18.33
C GLU A 98 -15.20 8.68 17.80
N VAL A 99 -14.70 8.04 16.74
CA VAL A 99 -13.43 8.43 16.09
C VAL A 99 -13.43 9.91 15.70
N LEU A 100 -14.48 10.39 15.05
CA LEU A 100 -14.55 11.78 14.58
C LEU A 100 -14.59 12.77 15.75
N SER A 101 -15.38 12.50 16.79
CA SER A 101 -15.49 13.32 18.00
C SER A 101 -14.22 13.35 18.85
N SER A 102 -13.38 12.31 18.76
CA SER A 102 -12.10 12.25 19.47
C SER A 102 -11.05 13.23 18.91
N VAL A 103 -11.19 13.62 17.64
CA VAL A 103 -10.27 14.52 16.94
C VAL A 103 -10.86 15.93 16.81
N TYR A 104 -12.14 16.02 16.46
CA TYR A 104 -12.81 17.29 16.16
C TYR A 104 -13.87 17.62 17.21
N PRO A 105 -13.74 18.76 17.91
CA PRO A 105 -14.75 19.21 18.87
C PRO A 105 -16.14 19.45 18.24
N ASN A 106 -16.19 19.81 16.95
CA ASN A 106 -17.41 20.02 16.18
C ASN A 106 -17.38 19.17 14.90
N PRO A 107 -17.76 17.87 14.99
CA PRO A 107 -17.68 16.92 13.88
C PRO A 107 -18.47 17.32 12.62
N ASP A 108 -19.59 18.02 12.79
CA ASP A 108 -20.52 18.37 11.70
C ASP A 108 -19.92 19.29 10.62
N TYR A 109 -18.80 19.97 10.92
CA TYR A 109 -18.09 20.79 9.95
C TYR A 109 -17.17 19.99 9.01
N ILE A 110 -16.93 18.71 9.32
CA ILE A 110 -16.01 17.87 8.57
C ILE A 110 -16.77 16.90 7.68
N LYS A 111 -16.53 16.98 6.36
CA LYS A 111 -17.00 15.97 5.42
C LYS A 111 -15.99 14.82 5.36
N SER A 112 -16.31 13.73 6.04
CA SER A 112 -15.54 12.48 5.95
C SER A 112 -16.48 11.31 5.66
N LEU A 113 -16.01 10.38 4.83
CA LEU A 113 -16.63 9.08 4.69
C LEU A 113 -16.40 8.27 5.96
N GLU A 114 -17.37 7.42 6.29
CA GLU A 114 -17.30 6.53 7.46
C GLU A 114 -16.11 5.58 7.37
N LYS A 115 -15.89 5.02 6.17
CA LYS A 115 -14.81 4.07 5.91
C LYS A 115 -13.69 4.71 5.12
N SER A 116 -12.47 4.28 5.38
CA SER A 116 -11.31 4.51 4.50
C SER A 116 -11.11 3.30 3.62
N LYS A 117 -11.21 3.47 2.29
CA LYS A 117 -11.20 2.35 1.34
C LYS A 117 -10.07 2.49 0.31
N PRO A 118 -9.56 1.37 -0.24
CA PRO A 118 -8.56 1.39 -1.28
C PRO A 118 -9.13 1.96 -2.59
N ILE A 119 -8.24 2.41 -3.47
CA ILE A 119 -8.59 3.00 -4.77
C ILE A 119 -9.39 2.02 -5.63
N SER A 120 -9.06 0.74 -5.53
CA SER A 120 -9.64 -0.34 -6.30
C SER A 120 -11.13 -0.62 -6.01
N ASP A 121 -11.69 -0.01 -4.94
CA ASP A 121 -13.13 -0.05 -4.66
C ASP A 121 -13.93 1.01 -5.46
N TYR A 122 -13.25 2.01 -6.04
CA TYR A 122 -13.89 3.13 -6.74
C TYR A 122 -13.63 3.11 -8.24
N VAL A 123 -12.46 2.64 -8.66
CA VAL A 123 -12.02 2.63 -10.06
C VAL A 123 -11.16 1.39 -10.36
N ASN A 124 -11.07 1.02 -11.63
CA ASN A 124 -10.15 -0.03 -12.05
C ASN A 124 -8.69 0.44 -11.89
N VAL A 125 -7.86 -0.41 -11.28
CA VAL A 125 -6.42 -0.21 -11.10
C VAL A 125 -5.68 -1.18 -12.02
N ASP A 126 -4.73 -0.68 -12.80
CA ASP A 126 -4.00 -1.48 -13.78
C ASP A 126 -2.80 -2.24 -13.18
N LEU A 127 -2.19 -1.68 -12.12
CA LEU A 127 -1.06 -2.28 -11.42
C LEU A 127 -0.99 -1.73 -9.98
N GLU A 128 -0.57 -2.57 -9.03
CA GLU A 128 -0.37 -2.20 -7.64
C GLU A 128 1.12 -2.30 -7.27
N ILE A 129 1.74 -1.22 -6.80
CA ILE A 129 3.07 -1.25 -6.20
C ILE A 129 2.91 -1.21 -4.68
N ARG A 130 3.05 -2.36 -4.04
CA ARG A 130 2.78 -2.52 -2.61
C ARG A 130 3.96 -2.08 -1.73
N GLY A 131 3.64 -1.63 -0.52
CA GLY A 131 4.63 -1.26 0.51
C GLY A 131 4.15 -0.14 1.42
N CYS A 132 4.84 0.11 2.53
CA CYS A 132 4.60 1.29 3.37
C CYS A 132 5.93 1.82 3.95
N PRO A 133 6.66 2.64 3.17
CA PRO A 133 6.40 3.02 1.78
C PRO A 133 6.83 1.92 0.78
N ILE A 134 6.59 2.17 -0.51
CA ILE A 134 7.04 1.30 -1.61
C ILE A 134 8.58 1.21 -1.68
N ASN A 135 9.10 0.15 -2.30
CA ASN A 135 10.55 0.03 -2.52
C ASN A 135 10.98 0.85 -3.76
N PRO A 136 12.03 1.70 -3.67
CA PRO A 136 12.59 2.44 -4.81
C PRO A 136 12.92 1.56 -6.03
N HIS A 137 13.41 0.34 -5.82
CA HIS A 137 13.72 -0.60 -6.89
C HIS A 137 12.47 -1.09 -7.62
N GLN A 138 11.35 -1.28 -6.90
CA GLN A 138 10.08 -1.68 -7.52
C GLN A 138 9.49 -0.54 -8.34
N LEU A 139 9.54 0.69 -7.82
CA LEU A 139 9.11 1.87 -8.56
C LEU A 139 9.92 2.02 -9.85
N TYR A 140 11.25 1.95 -9.76
CA TYR A 140 12.14 2.03 -10.90
C TYR A 140 11.87 0.93 -11.94
N GLU A 141 11.72 -0.33 -11.51
CA GLU A 141 11.36 -1.46 -12.38
C GLU A 141 10.05 -1.21 -13.13
N VAL A 142 9.00 -0.74 -12.44
CA VAL A 142 7.70 -0.44 -13.06
C VAL A 142 7.82 0.68 -14.08
N VAL A 143 8.48 1.76 -13.70
CA VAL A 143 8.73 2.92 -14.55
C VAL A 143 9.47 2.51 -15.83
N VAL A 144 10.60 1.80 -15.70
CA VAL A 144 11.43 1.38 -16.84
C VAL A 144 10.69 0.38 -17.72
N SER A 145 10.07 -0.64 -17.13
CA SER A 145 9.35 -1.66 -17.89
C SER A 145 8.19 -1.04 -18.68
N LEU A 146 7.42 -0.12 -18.08
CA LEU A 146 6.34 0.57 -18.79
C LEU A 146 6.85 1.51 -19.88
N HIS A 147 7.96 2.23 -19.64
CA HIS A 147 8.60 3.07 -20.65
C HIS A 147 9.05 2.25 -21.87
N LEU A 148 9.54 1.02 -21.65
CA LEU A 148 9.96 0.09 -22.70
C LEU A 148 8.81 -0.75 -23.30
N GLY A 149 7.56 -0.53 -22.88
CA GLY A 149 6.40 -1.31 -23.33
C GLY A 149 6.38 -2.77 -22.85
N LYS A 150 7.12 -3.08 -21.78
CA LYS A 150 7.18 -4.41 -21.15
C LYS A 150 6.26 -4.51 -19.93
N THR A 151 5.96 -5.73 -19.54
CA THR A 151 5.26 -6.01 -18.27
C THR A 151 6.27 -5.95 -17.11
N PRO A 152 6.05 -5.09 -16.10
CA PRO A 152 6.92 -5.03 -14.93
C PRO A 152 6.94 -6.33 -14.13
N TYR A 153 8.09 -6.66 -13.55
CA TYR A 153 8.19 -7.76 -12.60
C TYR A 153 8.08 -7.27 -11.15
N LEU A 154 7.04 -7.71 -10.43
CA LEU A 154 6.91 -7.52 -8.99
C LEU A 154 6.89 -8.89 -8.29
N PRO A 155 7.59 -9.05 -7.16
CA PRO A 155 7.59 -10.33 -6.44
C PRO A 155 6.21 -10.75 -5.92
N GLU A 156 5.75 -11.92 -6.37
CA GLU A 156 4.47 -12.52 -5.94
C GLU A 156 4.64 -13.62 -4.87
N TYR A 157 5.88 -13.99 -4.57
CA TYR A 157 6.19 -15.04 -3.59
C TYR A 157 6.29 -14.49 -2.15
N PRO A 158 6.20 -15.34 -1.11
CA PRO A 158 6.29 -14.90 0.28
C PRO A 158 7.65 -14.35 0.67
N LEU A 159 7.66 -13.34 1.54
CA LEU A 159 8.87 -12.69 2.06
C LEU A 159 9.83 -13.69 2.74
N CYS A 160 9.33 -14.77 3.32
CA CYS A 160 10.17 -15.77 3.97
C CYS A 160 11.19 -16.41 3.02
N LEU A 161 10.90 -16.52 1.72
CA LEU A 161 11.87 -17.01 0.72
C LEU A 161 13.04 -16.04 0.56
N GLU A 162 12.74 -14.75 0.44
CA GLU A 162 13.77 -13.69 0.35
C GLU A 162 14.59 -13.61 1.63
N CYS A 163 13.92 -13.66 2.78
CA CYS A 163 14.53 -13.66 4.10
C CYS A 163 15.51 -14.83 4.28
N LYS A 164 15.12 -16.04 3.84
CA LYS A 164 15.99 -17.23 3.89
C LYS A 164 17.16 -17.14 2.92
N ARG A 165 16.94 -16.65 1.69
CA ARG A 165 18.02 -16.41 0.71
C ARG A 165 19.06 -15.42 1.22
N LYS A 166 18.65 -14.44 2.05
CA LYS A 166 19.53 -13.47 2.70
C LYS A 166 20.29 -14.03 3.91
N GLY A 167 20.00 -15.27 4.33
CA GLY A 167 20.65 -15.91 5.48
C GLY A 167 20.14 -15.43 6.84
N ASN A 168 19.02 -14.73 6.90
CA ASN A 168 18.46 -14.24 8.16
C ASN A 168 18.00 -15.42 9.05
N PRO A 169 18.40 -15.45 10.34
CA PRO A 169 17.78 -16.34 11.32
C PRO A 169 16.27 -16.13 11.37
N CYS A 170 15.51 -17.22 11.49
CA CYS A 170 14.05 -17.10 11.52
C CYS A 170 13.60 -16.51 12.85
N VAL A 171 13.23 -15.22 12.85
CA VAL A 171 12.74 -14.52 14.04
C VAL A 171 11.50 -15.16 14.65
N LEU A 172 10.66 -15.82 13.83
CA LEU A 172 9.53 -16.60 14.32
C LEU A 172 9.99 -17.76 15.20
N VAL A 173 11.04 -18.48 14.78
CA VAL A 173 11.65 -19.57 15.56
C VAL A 173 12.30 -19.05 16.83
N LEU A 174 12.93 -17.88 16.76
CA LEU A 174 13.52 -17.17 17.91
C LEU A 174 12.49 -16.52 18.85
N GLY A 175 11.19 -16.77 18.65
CA GLY A 175 10.14 -16.34 19.57
C GLY A 175 9.65 -14.90 19.35
N LYS A 176 9.63 -14.41 18.11
CA LYS A 176 9.02 -13.11 17.77
C LYS A 176 7.91 -13.28 16.72
N PRO A 177 6.76 -12.60 16.85
CA PRO A 177 5.69 -12.68 15.85
C PRO A 177 6.19 -12.18 14.48
N CYS A 178 5.83 -12.87 13.40
CA CYS A 178 6.27 -12.52 12.05
C CYS A 178 5.30 -13.00 10.98
N LEU A 179 4.85 -12.08 10.11
CA LEU A 179 3.94 -12.40 9.01
C LEU A 179 4.64 -12.80 7.70
N GLY A 180 5.97 -12.95 7.70
CA GLY A 180 6.74 -13.07 6.46
C GLY A 180 6.37 -14.25 5.55
N SER A 181 5.71 -15.30 6.06
CA SER A 181 5.26 -16.44 5.26
C SER A 181 3.96 -16.19 4.48
N VAL A 182 3.20 -15.14 4.82
CA VAL A 182 1.92 -14.81 4.18
C VAL A 182 1.92 -13.46 3.49
N ILE A 183 3.04 -12.73 3.53
CA ILE A 183 3.21 -11.39 2.98
C ILE A 183 4.13 -11.44 1.78
N LYS A 184 3.83 -10.67 0.74
CA LYS A 184 4.64 -10.59 -0.48
C LYS A 184 6.06 -10.10 -0.19
N ALA A 185 6.99 -10.63 -0.97
CA ALA A 185 8.39 -10.22 -1.02
C ALA A 185 8.57 -8.85 -1.70
N GLY A 186 9.81 -8.38 -1.77
CA GLY A 186 10.17 -7.11 -2.43
C GLY A 186 10.68 -6.03 -1.48
N CYS A 187 10.57 -6.20 -0.16
CA CYS A 187 11.06 -5.23 0.83
C CYS A 187 12.51 -5.45 1.27
N GLY A 188 13.26 -6.38 0.69
CA GLY A 188 14.63 -6.66 1.12
C GLY A 188 14.73 -7.54 2.36
N ALA A 189 13.61 -8.12 2.84
CA ALA A 189 13.46 -8.68 4.18
C ALA A 189 14.03 -7.75 5.26
N LEU A 190 13.70 -6.45 5.16
CA LEU A 190 14.29 -5.40 6.00
C LEU A 190 14.14 -5.69 7.49
N CYS A 191 12.90 -5.83 7.99
CA CYS A 191 12.66 -6.00 9.43
C CYS A 191 13.35 -7.27 9.99
N PRO A 192 13.24 -8.45 9.35
CA PRO A 192 13.98 -9.64 9.80
C PRO A 192 15.50 -9.49 9.80
N SER A 193 16.06 -8.68 8.90
CA SER A 193 17.51 -8.40 8.86
C SER A 193 17.99 -7.64 10.10
N PHE A 194 17.08 -6.96 10.81
CA PHE A 194 17.32 -6.27 12.07
C PHE A 194 16.65 -6.97 13.25
N ASN A 195 16.48 -8.30 13.17
CA ASN A 195 15.92 -9.13 14.25
C ASN A 195 14.48 -8.74 14.67
N ALA A 196 13.71 -8.13 13.77
CA ALA A 196 12.31 -7.78 13.97
C ALA A 196 11.38 -8.65 13.10
N GLY A 197 10.14 -8.82 13.55
CA GLY A 197 9.09 -9.49 12.77
C GLY A 197 8.69 -8.72 11.52
N CYS A 198 8.20 -9.43 10.49
CA CYS A 198 7.50 -8.77 9.40
C CYS A 198 6.13 -8.28 9.88
N TYR A 199 5.85 -6.99 9.69
CA TYR A 199 4.59 -6.33 10.04
C TYR A 199 3.50 -6.41 8.95
N GLY A 200 3.84 -6.88 7.76
CA GLY A 200 2.86 -7.10 6.69
C GLY A 200 2.54 -5.91 5.78
N CYS A 201 3.35 -4.85 5.77
CA CYS A 201 3.09 -3.66 4.96
C CYS A 201 3.12 -3.84 3.43
N PHE A 202 3.66 -4.96 2.92
CA PHE A 202 3.66 -5.28 1.48
C PHE A 202 2.41 -6.07 1.05
N GLY A 203 1.50 -6.35 1.99
CA GLY A 203 0.25 -7.05 1.76
C GLY A 203 0.39 -8.55 1.49
N PRO A 204 -0.74 -9.27 1.50
CA PRO A 204 -0.77 -10.72 1.34
C PRO A 204 -0.28 -11.19 -0.02
N VAL A 205 0.33 -12.38 -0.03
CA VAL A 205 0.38 -13.22 -1.25
C VAL A 205 -1.03 -13.66 -1.65
N GLU A 206 -1.24 -14.11 -2.88
CA GLU A 206 -2.59 -14.42 -3.41
C GLU A 206 -3.36 -15.44 -2.54
N LYS A 207 -2.68 -16.50 -2.08
CA LYS A 207 -3.28 -17.59 -1.30
C LYS A 207 -2.51 -17.80 0.00
N PRO A 208 -2.65 -16.89 0.99
CA PRO A 208 -1.90 -16.98 2.22
C PRO A 208 -2.48 -18.08 3.12
N ASN A 209 -1.65 -18.97 3.65
CA ASN A 209 -2.08 -19.96 4.64
C ASN A 209 -2.20 -19.32 6.04
N LEU A 210 -3.24 -18.50 6.22
CA LEU A 210 -3.49 -17.76 7.47
C LEU A 210 -3.83 -18.70 8.63
N ASN A 211 -4.46 -19.84 8.37
CA ASN A 211 -4.88 -20.78 9.43
C ASN A 211 -3.68 -21.41 10.11
N SER A 212 -2.74 -21.97 9.33
CA SER A 212 -1.53 -22.56 9.90
C SER A 212 -0.64 -21.50 10.56
N LEU A 213 -0.55 -20.29 9.99
CA LEU A 213 0.21 -19.23 10.65
C LEU A 213 -0.44 -18.78 11.97
N GLY A 214 -1.77 -18.69 12.02
CA GLY A 214 -2.52 -18.37 13.23
C GLY A 214 -2.38 -19.43 14.32
N GLU A 215 -2.34 -20.72 13.96
CA GLU A 215 -1.99 -21.81 14.88
C GLU A 215 -0.60 -21.63 15.49
N ILE A 216 0.42 -21.36 14.66
CA ILE A 216 1.79 -21.11 15.15
C ILE A 216 1.84 -19.90 16.08
N PHE A 217 1.08 -18.83 15.78
CA PHE A 217 0.99 -17.67 16.67
C PHE A 217 0.37 -18.05 18.02
N ARG A 218 -0.70 -18.85 18.05
CA ARG A 218 -1.32 -19.33 19.29
C ARG A 218 -0.38 -20.20 20.11
N GLU A 219 0.27 -21.19 19.48
CA GLU A 219 1.22 -22.10 20.14
C GLU A 219 2.41 -21.36 20.76
N ARG A 220 2.83 -20.24 20.16
CA ARG A 220 3.95 -19.41 20.63
C ARG A 220 3.54 -18.29 21.59
N GLY A 221 2.27 -18.21 22.00
CA GLY A 221 1.80 -17.20 22.95
C GLY A 221 1.54 -15.81 22.34
N PHE A 222 1.40 -15.70 21.02
CA PHE A 222 1.11 -14.46 20.28
C PHE A 222 -0.28 -14.45 19.64
N GLY A 223 -1.21 -15.30 20.07
CA GLY A 223 -2.55 -15.43 19.48
C GLY A 223 -3.28 -14.10 19.33
N ASP A 224 -3.32 -13.29 20.40
CA ASP A 224 -4.01 -11.99 20.44
C ASP A 224 -3.40 -10.92 19.53
N LEU A 225 -2.16 -11.14 19.07
CA LEU A 225 -1.44 -10.22 18.18
C LEU A 225 -1.65 -10.55 16.70
N PHE A 226 -2.04 -11.78 16.38
CA PHE A 226 -2.11 -12.23 14.99
C PHE A 226 -3.01 -11.33 14.14
N GLU A 227 -4.27 -11.18 14.56
CA GLU A 227 -5.27 -10.38 13.86
C GLU A 227 -4.91 -8.90 13.86
N LYS A 228 -4.36 -8.38 14.97
CA LYS A 228 -3.94 -6.97 15.09
C LYS A 228 -2.85 -6.61 14.09
N ILE A 229 -1.79 -7.42 14.00
CA ILE A 229 -0.68 -7.16 13.07
C ILE A 229 -1.13 -7.39 11.63
N LEU A 230 -1.94 -8.44 11.38
CA LEU A 230 -2.46 -8.76 10.05
C LEU A 230 -3.27 -7.60 9.46
N THR A 231 -4.14 -7.00 10.26
CA THR A 231 -5.05 -5.92 9.84
C THR A 231 -4.44 -4.52 9.90
N SER A 232 -3.28 -4.32 10.56
CA SER A 232 -2.67 -3.00 10.76
C SER A 232 -2.51 -2.19 9.46
N PHE A 233 -1.97 -2.81 8.41
CA PHE A 233 -1.81 -2.18 7.09
C PHE A 233 -2.84 -2.66 6.05
N ASN A 234 -3.49 -3.78 6.34
CA ASN A 234 -4.25 -4.55 5.36
C ASN A 234 -5.70 -4.76 5.77
N GLY A 235 -6.22 -3.99 6.73
CA GLY A 235 -7.56 -4.17 7.28
C GLY A 235 -8.66 -4.19 6.22
N TYR A 236 -8.47 -3.45 5.12
CA TYR A 236 -9.39 -3.44 3.99
C TYR A 236 -8.80 -4.07 2.71
N ASN A 237 -7.83 -4.98 2.85
CA ASN A 237 -7.31 -5.76 1.74
C ASN A 237 -8.35 -6.79 1.29
N ARG A 238 -8.53 -6.97 -0.03
CA ARG A 238 -9.51 -7.90 -0.61
C ARG A 238 -9.38 -9.33 -0.09
N VAL A 239 -8.14 -9.83 0.04
CA VAL A 239 -7.85 -11.19 0.52
C VAL A 239 -8.31 -11.41 1.96
N TYR A 240 -8.32 -10.35 2.78
CA TYR A 240 -8.68 -10.43 4.19
C TYR A 240 -10.15 -10.05 4.44
N ARG A 241 -10.71 -9.10 3.68
CA ARG A 241 -12.11 -8.67 3.80
C ARG A 241 -13.09 -9.82 3.70
N GLU A 242 -12.92 -10.71 2.73
CA GLU A 242 -13.80 -11.87 2.55
C GLU A 242 -13.81 -12.82 3.77
N ARG A 243 -12.74 -12.83 4.57
CA ARG A 243 -12.64 -13.60 5.81
C ARG A 243 -13.44 -12.98 6.95
N TYR A 244 -13.50 -11.65 7.05
CA TYR A 244 -14.21 -10.95 8.13
C TYR A 244 -15.66 -10.57 7.79
N GLU A 245 -16.03 -10.44 6.52
CA GLU A 245 -17.41 -10.17 6.10
C GLU A 245 -18.32 -11.40 6.20
N LYS A 246 -17.74 -12.60 6.38
CA LYS A 246 -18.46 -13.88 6.59
C LYS A 246 -18.54 -14.31 8.06
N GLY A 247 -18.11 -13.45 8.99
CA GLY A 247 -18.08 -13.70 10.44
C GLY A 247 -19.21 -12.99 11.17
#